data_AF-A0A652YM59-F1
#
_entry.id   AF-A0A652YM59-F1
#
_cell.length_a   1.000
_cell.length_b   1.000
_cell.length_c   1.000
_cell.angle_alpha   90.00
_cell.angle_beta   90.00
_cell.angle_gamma   90.00
#
_symmetry.space_group_name_H-M   'P 1'
#
loop_
_entity.id
_entity.type
_entity.pdbx_description
1 polymer ?
#
loop_
_entity_poly.entity_id
_entity_poly.type
_entity_poly.pdbx_seq_one_letter_code
_entity_poly.pdbx_strand_id
1 'polypeptide(L)'
;MNTNEWADGYRPQAEDSPFTLIVEGEVFAVTVRENGSEDYTWESGPNKNYGFGGGPAQVAGVPGFDVPDGEVPDAEPYLSTIDDHRRSIRNFLGMIDPESGYIE
;
A
#
# COMPACT_ATOMS: atom_id res chain seq x y z
N MET A 1 -13.80 5.82 1.40
CA MET A 1 -13.69 7.30 1.44
C MET A 1 -12.67 7.73 0.38
N ASN A 2 -12.80 8.89 -0.25
CA ASN A 2 -11.73 9.41 -1.12
C ASN A 2 -10.65 10.00 -0.24
N THR A 3 -9.50 9.33 -0.12
CA THR A 3 -8.48 9.65 0.89
C THR A 3 -7.25 10.31 0.29
N ASN A 4 -7.37 10.87 -0.91
CA ASN A 4 -6.27 11.56 -1.57
C ASN A 4 -5.78 12.81 -0.80
N GLU A 5 -6.54 13.24 0.22
CA GLU A 5 -6.20 14.35 1.12
C GLU A 5 -5.41 13.90 2.37
N TRP A 6 -5.19 12.60 2.57
CA TRP A 6 -4.34 12.12 3.66
C TRP A 6 -2.90 12.52 3.44
N ALA A 7 -2.22 12.88 4.53
CA ALA A 7 -0.82 13.25 4.52
C ALA A 7 0.03 12.06 4.04
N ASP A 8 1.07 12.34 3.26
CA ASP A 8 1.94 11.33 2.66
C ASP A 8 2.56 10.36 3.68
N GLY A 9 2.88 10.86 4.88
CA GLY A 9 3.43 10.06 5.98
C GLY A 9 2.38 9.35 6.86
N TYR A 10 1.08 9.53 6.58
CA TYR A 10 0.03 8.81 7.30
C TYR A 10 0.09 7.32 6.99
N ARG A 11 -0.11 6.48 8.01
CA ARG A 11 -0.11 5.02 7.91
C ARG A 11 -1.51 4.50 8.18
N PRO A 12 -2.28 4.14 7.15
CA PRO A 12 -3.64 3.65 7.31
C PRO A 12 -3.66 2.31 8.04
N GLN A 13 -4.58 2.19 8.99
CA GLN A 13 -4.79 0.98 9.78
C GLN A 13 -5.88 0.11 9.14
N ALA A 14 -6.07 -1.10 9.68
CA ALA A 14 -7.15 -1.99 9.22
C ALA A 14 -8.56 -1.37 9.40
N GLU A 15 -8.74 -0.45 10.35
CA GLU A 15 -10.02 0.26 10.57
C GLU A 15 -10.30 1.32 9.50
N ASP A 16 -9.26 1.84 8.85
CA ASP A 16 -9.36 2.85 7.79
C ASP A 16 -9.73 2.21 6.43
N SER A 17 -9.77 0.89 6.39
CA SER A 17 -9.97 0.06 5.21
C SER A 17 -11.46 -0.20 4.91
N PRO A 18 -11.88 -0.27 3.63
CA PRO A 18 -11.11 0.10 2.44
C PRO A 18 -11.11 1.62 2.21
N PHE A 19 -9.99 2.13 1.72
CA PHE A 19 -9.86 3.52 1.28
C PHE A 19 -9.51 3.63 -0.20
N THR A 20 -9.74 4.82 -0.78
CA THR A 20 -9.58 5.05 -2.22
C THR A 20 -8.42 6.00 -2.50
N LEU A 21 -7.46 5.54 -3.32
CA LEU A 21 -6.37 6.36 -3.86
C LEU A 21 -6.57 6.62 -5.34
N ILE A 22 -6.25 7.85 -5.76
CA ILE A 22 -6.20 8.23 -7.17
C ILE A 22 -4.74 8.48 -7.53
N VAL A 23 -4.19 7.66 -8.43
CA VAL A 23 -2.78 7.72 -8.86
C VAL A 23 -2.77 7.83 -10.37
N GLU A 24 -2.21 8.91 -10.90
CA GLU A 24 -2.13 9.17 -12.35
C GLU A 24 -3.50 9.17 -13.08
N GLY A 25 -4.58 9.46 -12.34
CA GLY A 25 -5.96 9.43 -12.84
C GLY A 25 -6.66 8.09 -12.65
N GLU A 26 -5.93 7.04 -12.28
CA GLU A 26 -6.47 5.72 -12.00
C GLU A 26 -6.93 5.57 -10.55
N VAL A 27 -8.06 4.91 -10.35
CA VAL A 27 -8.72 4.73 -9.06
C VAL A 27 -8.43 3.33 -8.52
N PHE A 28 -7.86 3.28 -7.31
CA PHE A 28 -7.58 2.04 -6.59
C PHE A 28 -8.30 2.01 -5.24
N ALA A 29 -8.95 0.89 -4.95
CA ALA A 29 -9.40 0.56 -3.60
C ALA A 29 -8.30 -0.22 -2.88
N VAL A 30 -7.81 0.31 -1.76
CA VAL A 30 -6.77 -0.30 -0.94
C VAL A 30 -7.40 -0.86 0.32
N THR A 31 -7.16 -2.14 0.56
CA THR A 31 -7.59 -2.86 1.76
C THR A 31 -6.37 -3.17 2.60
N VAL A 32 -6.30 -2.62 3.81
CA VAL A 32 -5.30 -2.99 4.82
C VAL A 32 -5.93 -4.00 5.78
N ARG A 33 -5.23 -5.09 6.07
CA ARG A 33 -5.67 -6.14 7.00
C ARG A 33 -4.94 -6.01 8.33
N GLU A 34 -5.48 -6.61 9.40
CA GLU A 34 -4.92 -6.53 10.76
C GLU A 34 -3.47 -7.04 10.86
N ASN A 35 -3.06 -7.95 9.97
CA ASN A 35 -1.69 -8.46 9.90
C ASN A 35 -0.74 -7.57 9.07
N GLY A 36 -1.19 -6.39 8.65
CA GLY A 36 -0.46 -5.48 7.79
C GLY A 36 -0.31 -5.94 6.34
N SER A 37 -1.06 -6.97 5.90
CA SER A 37 -1.16 -7.30 4.48
C SER A 37 -2.08 -6.31 3.77
N GLU A 38 -1.81 -6.08 2.49
CA GLU A 38 -2.47 -5.06 1.70
C GLU A 38 -3.01 -5.66 0.40
N ASP A 39 -4.23 -5.35 0.02
CA ASP A 39 -4.79 -5.68 -1.29
C ASP A 39 -5.16 -4.39 -2.03
N TYR A 40 -4.74 -4.31 -3.29
CA TYR A 40 -4.98 -3.17 -4.17
C TYR A 40 -5.89 -3.64 -5.29
N THR A 41 -7.12 -3.15 -5.34
CA THR A 41 -8.08 -3.43 -6.42
C THR A 41 -8.16 -2.23 -7.36
N TRP A 42 -7.90 -2.45 -8.63
CA TRP A 42 -7.96 -1.43 -9.68
C TRP A 42 -9.39 -1.27 -10.18
N GLU A 43 -10.05 -0.18 -9.77
CA GLU A 43 -11.47 0.07 -10.04
C GLU A 43 -11.71 0.73 -11.39
N SER A 44 -10.80 1.61 -11.83
CA SER A 44 -10.88 2.28 -13.14
C SER A 44 -10.25 1.50 -14.29
N GLY A 45 -9.53 0.42 -13.97
CA GLY A 45 -8.73 -0.32 -14.94
C GLY A 45 -9.56 -1.05 -15.99
N PRO A 46 -8.94 -1.45 -17.12
CA PRO A 46 -9.61 -2.17 -18.20
C PRO A 46 -10.12 -3.55 -17.77
N ASN A 47 -9.51 -4.13 -16.73
CA ASN A 47 -9.79 -5.46 -16.24
C ASN A 47 -10.51 -5.40 -14.88
N LYS A 48 -11.78 -5.82 -14.84
CA LYS A 48 -12.60 -5.78 -13.62
C LYS A 48 -12.01 -6.67 -12.52
N ASN A 49 -11.89 -6.13 -11.31
CA ASN A 49 -11.30 -6.79 -10.14
C ASN A 49 -9.82 -7.15 -10.31
N TYR A 50 -9.11 -6.54 -11.26
CA TYR A 50 -7.68 -6.71 -11.40
C TYR A 50 -6.94 -5.88 -10.35
N GLY A 51 -5.70 -6.24 -10.06
CA GLY A 51 -4.98 -5.65 -8.94
C GLY A 51 -3.77 -6.47 -8.51
N PHE A 52 -3.24 -6.12 -7.35
CA PHE A 52 -2.08 -6.80 -6.76
C PHE A 52 -2.17 -6.80 -5.24
N GLY A 53 -1.40 -7.68 -4.59
CA GLY A 53 -1.32 -7.76 -3.13
C GLY A 53 0.10 -7.46 -2.64
N GLY A 54 0.19 -6.78 -1.50
CA GLY A 54 1.41 -6.64 -0.71
C GLY A 54 1.48 -7.72 0.37
N GLY A 55 2.69 -8.23 0.62
CA GLY A 55 2.94 -9.14 1.75
C GLY A 55 2.68 -8.45 3.10
N PRO A 56 2.55 -9.21 4.20
CA PRO A 56 2.40 -8.62 5.53
C PRO A 56 3.55 -7.66 5.84
N ALA A 57 3.26 -6.57 6.54
CA ALA A 57 4.24 -5.65 7.07
C ALA A 57 5.39 -6.43 7.72
N GLN A 58 6.60 -6.26 7.18
CA GLN A 58 7.78 -6.94 7.72
C GLN A 58 8.13 -6.32 9.06
N VAL A 59 8.22 -7.14 10.11
CA VAL A 59 8.99 -6.79 11.31
C VAL A 59 10.48 -6.94 10.97
N ALA A 60 11.00 -6.04 10.14
CA ALA A 60 12.44 -5.91 10.00
C ALA A 60 12.97 -5.37 11.32
N GLY A 61 13.82 -6.12 12.02
CA GLY A 61 14.70 -5.54 13.02
C GLY A 61 15.34 -4.31 12.40
N VAL A 62 15.02 -3.15 12.96
CA VAL A 62 15.30 -1.80 12.46
C VAL A 62 16.68 -1.72 11.78
N PRO A 63 16.78 -1.63 10.44
CA PRO A 63 18.06 -1.31 9.83
C PRO A 63 18.27 0.19 9.94
N GLY A 64 19.16 0.60 10.85
CA GLY A 64 19.62 1.99 10.99
C GLY A 64 19.32 2.67 12.33
N PHE A 65 18.66 2.01 13.28
CA PHE A 65 18.62 2.45 14.67
C PHE A 65 19.51 1.53 15.50
N ASP A 66 20.57 2.09 16.12
CA ASP A 66 21.19 1.47 17.30
C ASP A 66 20.09 1.32 18.34
N VAL A 67 19.50 0.13 18.44
CA VAL A 67 18.57 -0.19 19.53
C VAL A 67 19.42 -0.45 20.78
N PRO A 68 19.36 0.40 21.82
CA PRO A 68 20.02 0.09 23.07
C PRO A 68 19.43 -1.22 23.63
N ASP A 69 20.33 -2.05 24.16
CA ASP A 69 20.07 -3.40 24.69
C ASP A 69 18.71 -3.50 25.41
N GLY A 70 17.78 -4.26 24.82
CA GLY A 70 16.57 -4.75 25.49
C GLY A 70 15.25 -4.02 25.22
N GLU A 71 15.23 -2.86 24.56
CA GLU A 71 13.98 -2.22 24.13
C GLU A 71 13.74 -2.47 22.63
N VAL A 72 13.13 -3.62 22.31
CA VAL A 72 12.27 -3.64 21.12
C VAL A 72 11.07 -2.76 21.50
N PRO A 73 10.84 -1.59 20.87
CA PRO A 73 9.53 -0.98 21.01
C PRO A 73 8.53 -2.07 20.59
N ASP A 74 7.38 -2.16 21.28
CA ASP A 74 6.23 -2.94 20.82
C ASP A 74 6.14 -2.71 19.31
N ALA A 75 6.60 -3.68 18.52
CA ALA A 75 7.00 -3.40 17.16
C ALA A 75 5.70 -3.31 16.38
N GLU A 76 5.10 -2.11 16.35
CA GLU A 76 3.93 -1.87 15.53
C GLU A 76 4.30 -2.34 14.13
N PRO A 77 3.46 -3.20 13.51
CA PRO A 77 3.71 -3.64 12.14
C PRO A 77 4.01 -2.40 11.32
N TYR A 78 5.14 -2.39 10.62
CA TYR A 78 5.54 -1.25 9.81
C TYR A 78 4.58 -1.15 8.62
N LEU A 79 3.42 -0.51 8.84
CA LEU A 79 2.42 -0.29 7.82
C LEU A 79 2.96 0.71 6.81
N SER A 80 2.65 0.48 5.54
CA SER A 80 3.03 1.38 4.45
C SER A 80 2.43 2.76 4.70
N THR A 81 3.20 3.80 4.36
CA THR A 81 2.65 5.15 4.35
C THR A 81 1.78 5.38 3.11
N ILE A 82 1.01 6.47 3.08
CA ILE A 82 0.25 6.85 1.87
C ILE A 82 1.18 7.09 0.68
N ASP A 83 2.39 7.62 0.88
CA ASP A 83 3.40 7.71 -0.18
C ASP A 83 3.82 6.31 -0.68
N ASP A 84 4.07 5.36 0.22
CA ASP A 84 4.43 3.99 -0.15
C ASP A 84 3.33 3.31 -0.98
N HIS A 85 2.06 3.45 -0.58
CA HIS A 85 0.93 2.92 -1.35
C HIS A 85 0.88 3.53 -2.76
N ARG A 86 1.02 4.86 -2.88
CA ARG A 86 1.02 5.55 -4.19
C ARG A 86 2.20 5.11 -5.05
N ARG A 87 3.37 4.93 -4.44
CA ARG A 87 4.58 4.44 -5.12
C ARG A 87 4.40 3.00 -5.62
N SER A 88 3.81 2.12 -4.82
CA SER A 88 3.50 0.75 -5.22
C SER A 88 2.51 0.71 -6.39
N ILE A 89 1.45 1.52 -6.35
CA ILE A 89 0.50 1.64 -7.47
C ILE A 89 1.18 2.18 -8.73
N ARG A 90 2.00 3.22 -8.62
CA ARG A 90 2.73 3.77 -9.78
C ARG A 90 3.68 2.74 -10.40
N ASN A 91 4.37 1.96 -9.56
CA ASN A 91 5.23 0.88 -10.04
C ASN A 91 4.40 -0.18 -10.79
N PHE A 92 3.27 -0.60 -10.21
CA PHE A 92 2.33 -1.50 -10.88
C PHE A 92 1.89 -0.96 -12.25
N LEU A 93 1.42 0.28 -12.33
CA LEU A 93 1.00 0.90 -13.60
C LEU A 93 2.14 0.98 -14.62
N GLY A 94 3.38 1.22 -14.16
CA GLY A 94 4.56 1.23 -15.03
C GLY A 94 4.96 -0.15 -15.58
N MET A 95 4.50 -1.24 -14.97
CA MET A 95 4.68 -2.61 -15.46
C MET A 95 3.54 -3.07 -16.38
N ILE A 96 2.42 -2.33 -16.43
CA ILE A 96 1.29 -2.67 -17.28
C ILE A 96 1.61 -2.31 -18.74
N ASP A 97 1.47 -3.30 -19.62
CA ASP A 97 1.46 -3.06 -21.06
C ASP A 97 0.19 -2.27 -21.44
N PRO A 98 0.32 -1.10 -22.09
CA PRO A 98 -0.83 -0.24 -22.40
C PRO A 98 -1.77 -0.84 -23.45
N GLU A 99 -1.32 -1.80 -24.26
CA GLU A 99 -2.16 -2.43 -25.29
C GLU A 99 -3.07 -3.53 -24.71
N SER A 100 -2.55 -4.33 -23.77
CA SER A 100 -3.24 -5.47 -23.16
C SER A 100 -3.88 -5.15 -21.80
N GLY A 101 -3.34 -4.19 -21.05
CA GLY A 101 -3.78 -3.87 -19.69
C GLY A 101 -3.34 -4.89 -18.62
N TYR A 102 -2.34 -5.73 -18.93
CA TYR A 102 -1.74 -6.72 -18.04
C TYR A 102 -0.24 -6.44 -17.82
N ILE A 103 0.33 -7.01 -16.76
CA ILE A 103 1.79 -6.97 -16.51
C ILE A 103 2.51 -7.85 -17.55
N GLU A 104 3.59 -7.33 -18.16
CA GLU A 104 4.52 -8.08 -19.04
C GLU A 104 5.84 -8.47 -18.32
#